data_AF-A0AAN4YVF7-F1
#
_entry.id   AF-A0AAN4YVF7-F1
#
_cell.length_a   1.000
_cell.length_b   1.000
_cell.length_c   1.000
_cell.angle_alpha   90.00
_cell.angle_beta   90.00
_cell.angle_gamma   90.00
#
_symmetry.space_group_name_H-M   'P 1'
#
loop_
_entity.id
_entity.type
_entity.pdbx_description
1 polymer ?
#
loop_
_entity_poly.entity_id
_entity_poly.type
_entity_poly.pdbx_seq_one_letter_code
_entity_poly.pdbx_strand_id
1 'polypeptide(L)'
;MPALPGFTDNPFETRSDLVRATGALLSPLEQYKSPQKAFIKLSTDTAAGFDEVSAQLEGFARPLWAIASLLAPASSADSVGLDLKSWACGLRAGTNPASSEYWGDLGDFDQRMVEMESIAYALLVAPAAFLSGMDAVARENLETWLCQINGRQMPQNNWRWFRVLVNLALGSQEEDVVVQDLNLLDSFDLGEGWSSDGLWGDERKQADYYSGSFAI
;
A
#
# COMPACT_ATOMS: atom_id res chain seq x y z
N MET A 1 -17.83 -16.32 8.40
CA MET A 1 -17.94 -15.84 7.01
C MET A 1 -18.24 -17.03 6.11
N PRO A 2 -19.10 -16.88 5.08
CA PRO A 2 -19.31 -17.95 4.10
C PRO A 2 -18.00 -18.25 3.34
N ALA A 3 -17.87 -19.47 2.82
CA ALA A 3 -16.75 -19.82 1.95
C ALA A 3 -16.75 -18.92 0.71
N LEU A 4 -15.55 -18.49 0.27
CA LEU A 4 -15.36 -17.66 -0.91
C LEU A 4 -14.86 -18.55 -2.07
N PRO A 5 -15.70 -18.86 -3.07
CA PRO A 5 -15.28 -19.65 -4.22
C PRO A 5 -14.10 -19.01 -4.96
N GLY A 6 -13.11 -19.82 -5.35
CA GLY A 6 -11.84 -19.39 -5.89
C GLY A 6 -10.75 -19.12 -4.85
N PHE A 7 -11.11 -18.95 -3.56
CA PHE A 7 -10.18 -18.71 -2.46
C PHE A 7 -10.22 -19.83 -1.40
N THR A 8 -11.39 -20.13 -0.82
CA THR A 8 -11.52 -21.14 0.24
C THR A 8 -11.31 -22.57 -0.28
N ASP A 9 -11.65 -22.83 -1.53
CA ASP A 9 -11.45 -24.08 -2.26
C ASP A 9 -10.13 -24.10 -3.06
N ASN A 10 -9.17 -23.25 -2.69
CA ASN A 10 -7.93 -23.07 -3.43
C ASN A 10 -6.77 -23.90 -2.84
N PRO A 11 -6.07 -24.74 -3.66
CA PRO A 11 -4.98 -25.56 -3.17
C PRO A 11 -3.68 -24.77 -2.90
N PHE A 12 -3.52 -23.57 -3.49
CA PHE A 12 -2.34 -22.71 -3.33
C PHE A 12 -0.99 -23.37 -3.70
N GLU A 13 -0.98 -24.27 -4.69
CA GLU A 13 0.24 -24.99 -5.10
C GLU A 13 0.98 -24.30 -6.25
N THR A 14 0.27 -23.54 -7.07
CA THR A 14 0.83 -22.94 -8.30
C THR A 14 0.61 -21.43 -8.40
N ARG A 15 1.32 -20.79 -9.33
CA ARG A 15 1.04 -19.39 -9.70
C ARG A 15 -0.41 -19.21 -10.15
N SER A 16 -0.97 -20.17 -10.89
CA SER A 16 -2.36 -20.11 -11.37
C SER A 16 -3.34 -20.13 -10.20
N ASP A 17 -3.04 -20.90 -9.16
CA ASP A 17 -3.83 -20.95 -7.93
C ASP A 17 -3.83 -19.61 -7.20
N LEU A 18 -2.66 -18.97 -7.06
CA LEU A 18 -2.54 -17.63 -6.49
C LEU A 18 -3.33 -16.59 -7.29
N VAL A 19 -3.20 -16.59 -8.62
CA VAL A 19 -3.95 -15.70 -9.52
C VAL A 19 -5.47 -15.89 -9.36
N ARG A 20 -5.94 -17.14 -9.26
CA ARG A 20 -7.36 -17.46 -9.02
C ARG A 20 -7.84 -16.93 -7.67
N ALA A 21 -7.06 -17.14 -6.61
CA ALA A 21 -7.35 -16.64 -5.27
C ALA A 21 -7.41 -15.12 -5.22
N THR A 22 -6.44 -14.44 -5.86
CA THR A 22 -6.44 -12.99 -5.99
C THR A 22 -7.69 -12.50 -6.71
N GLY A 23 -8.08 -13.12 -7.83
CA GLY A 23 -9.33 -12.77 -8.52
C GLY A 23 -10.56 -12.90 -7.64
N ALA A 24 -10.65 -13.97 -6.85
CA ALA A 24 -11.75 -14.18 -5.92
C ALA A 24 -11.84 -13.10 -4.82
N LEU A 25 -10.69 -12.62 -4.33
CA LEU A 25 -10.63 -11.54 -3.32
C LEU A 25 -10.93 -10.16 -3.91
N LEU A 26 -10.48 -9.89 -5.13
CA LEU A 26 -10.62 -8.58 -5.76
C LEU A 26 -12.00 -8.36 -6.39
N SER A 27 -12.63 -9.41 -6.94
CA SER A 27 -13.90 -9.29 -7.67
C SER A 27 -15.03 -8.63 -6.85
N PRO A 28 -15.23 -8.96 -5.55
CA PRO A 28 -16.26 -8.32 -4.74
C PRO A 28 -16.05 -6.82 -4.53
N LEU A 29 -14.82 -6.31 -4.69
CA LEU A 29 -14.48 -4.89 -4.47
C LEU A 29 -15.04 -3.97 -5.56
N GLU A 30 -15.27 -4.49 -6.78
CA GLU A 30 -15.69 -3.67 -7.93
C GLU A 30 -16.98 -2.87 -7.66
N GLN A 31 -17.92 -3.45 -6.92
CA GLN A 31 -19.18 -2.78 -6.58
C GLN A 31 -19.02 -1.63 -5.56
N TYR A 32 -17.89 -1.59 -4.85
CA TYR A 32 -17.60 -0.61 -3.80
C TYR A 32 -16.67 0.51 -4.27
N LYS A 33 -16.18 0.45 -5.52
CA LYS A 33 -15.34 1.50 -6.10
C LYS A 33 -16.15 2.77 -6.34
N SER A 34 -15.57 3.89 -5.95
CA SER A 34 -16.09 5.22 -6.26
C SER A 34 -16.12 5.51 -7.78
N PRO A 35 -16.82 6.57 -8.21
CA PRO A 35 -16.87 6.97 -9.62
C PRO A 35 -15.50 7.19 -10.26
N GLN A 36 -14.57 7.91 -9.61
CA GLN A 36 -13.21 8.12 -10.11
C GLN A 36 -12.20 7.04 -9.67
N LYS A 37 -12.69 6.00 -8.99
CA LYS A 37 -11.95 4.80 -8.59
C LYS A 37 -10.86 5.03 -7.52
N ALA A 38 -10.80 6.20 -6.90
CA ALA A 38 -9.81 6.52 -5.86
C ALA A 38 -10.19 5.97 -4.48
N PHE A 39 -11.44 5.56 -4.29
CA PHE A 39 -11.95 5.04 -3.03
C PHE A 39 -12.59 3.67 -3.21
N ILE A 40 -12.41 2.81 -2.21
CA ILE A 40 -13.19 1.57 -2.08
C ILE A 40 -13.82 1.56 -0.69
N LYS A 41 -15.12 1.80 -0.64
CA LYS A 41 -15.87 1.87 0.61
C LYS A 41 -16.50 0.52 0.94
N LEU A 42 -15.83 -0.25 1.77
CA LEU A 42 -16.41 -1.44 2.39
C LEU A 42 -17.47 -1.01 3.43
N SER A 43 -18.45 -1.87 3.71
CA SER A 43 -19.67 -1.55 4.50
C SER A 43 -19.45 -0.63 5.72
N THR A 44 -20.46 0.19 6.03
CA THR A 44 -20.45 1.22 7.08
C THR A 44 -20.38 0.71 8.51
N ASP A 45 -20.43 -0.61 8.74
CA ASP A 45 -20.34 -1.23 10.07
C ASP A 45 -18.88 -1.58 10.43
N THR A 46 -17.92 -0.80 9.95
CA THR A 46 -16.50 -0.95 10.27
C THR A 46 -16.09 0.07 11.32
N ALA A 47 -15.38 -0.38 12.36
CA ALA A 47 -14.90 0.46 13.46
C ALA A 47 -13.45 0.89 13.23
N ALA A 48 -13.18 1.55 12.09
CA ALA A 48 -11.87 2.12 11.85
C ALA A 48 -11.58 3.23 12.87
N GLY A 49 -10.36 3.25 13.42
CA GLY A 49 -9.92 4.25 14.40
C GLY A 49 -9.46 5.58 13.79
N PHE A 50 -9.68 5.79 12.49
CA PHE A 50 -9.22 6.94 11.69
C PHE A 50 -10.36 7.48 10.82
N ASP A 51 -10.10 8.58 10.10
CA ASP A 51 -11.12 9.27 9.31
C ASP A 51 -11.64 8.44 8.11
N GLU A 52 -12.86 8.74 7.69
CA GLU A 52 -13.57 8.02 6.63
C GLU A 52 -12.83 8.06 5.28
N VAL A 53 -12.07 9.12 4.98
CA VAL A 53 -11.28 9.21 3.74
C VAL A 53 -10.10 8.23 3.82
N SER A 54 -9.41 8.18 4.95
CA SER A 54 -8.35 7.19 5.20
C SER A 54 -8.87 5.75 5.12
N ALA A 55 -10.07 5.46 5.63
CA ALA A 55 -10.68 4.14 5.52
C ALA A 55 -10.99 3.72 4.09
N GLN A 56 -11.44 4.67 3.27
CA GLN A 56 -11.70 4.40 1.87
C GLN A 56 -10.43 4.31 1.02
N LEU A 57 -9.38 5.07 1.39
CA LEU A 57 -8.03 4.92 0.84
C LEU A 57 -7.46 3.54 1.17
N GLU A 58 -7.59 3.07 2.42
CA GLU A 58 -7.18 1.72 2.81
C GLU A 58 -7.79 0.65 1.90
N GLY A 59 -9.11 0.75 1.66
CA GLY A 59 -9.81 -0.15 0.75
C GLY A 59 -9.25 -0.13 -0.67
N PHE A 60 -8.78 1.03 -1.15
CA PHE A 60 -8.14 1.18 -2.46
C PHE A 60 -6.70 0.62 -2.47
N ALA A 61 -5.93 0.93 -1.44
CA ALA A 61 -4.48 0.78 -1.39
C ALA A 61 -4.07 -0.67 -1.09
N ARG A 62 -4.68 -1.35 -0.11
CA ARG A 62 -4.31 -2.73 0.25
C ARG A 62 -4.39 -3.75 -0.91
N PRO A 63 -5.36 -3.67 -1.83
CA PRO A 63 -5.34 -4.47 -3.06
C PRO A 63 -4.06 -4.34 -3.92
N LEU A 64 -3.33 -3.22 -3.82
CA LEU A 64 -2.15 -2.94 -4.65
C LEU A 64 -1.04 -3.97 -4.50
N TRP A 65 -0.90 -4.62 -3.34
CA TRP A 65 0.04 -5.73 -3.12
C TRP A 65 -0.14 -6.84 -4.15
N ALA A 66 -1.39 -7.20 -4.47
CA ALA A 66 -1.68 -8.23 -5.44
C ALA A 66 -1.74 -7.67 -6.87
N ILE A 67 -2.29 -6.47 -7.04
CA ILE A 67 -2.51 -5.86 -8.36
C ILE A 67 -1.21 -5.52 -9.05
N ALA A 68 -0.23 -4.98 -8.33
CA ALA A 68 1.07 -4.67 -8.90
C ALA A 68 1.76 -5.95 -9.43
N SER A 69 1.68 -7.05 -8.67
CA SER A 69 2.20 -8.35 -9.09
C SER A 69 1.50 -8.91 -10.34
N LEU A 70 0.18 -8.70 -10.47
CA LEU A 70 -0.58 -9.09 -11.67
C LEU A 70 -0.26 -8.21 -12.89
N LEU A 71 0.07 -6.94 -12.68
CA LEU A 71 0.42 -5.96 -13.71
C LEU A 71 1.93 -5.94 -14.05
N ALA A 72 2.75 -6.64 -13.27
CA ALA A 72 4.19 -6.72 -13.49
C ALA A 72 4.50 -7.30 -14.89
N PRO A 73 5.59 -6.88 -15.56
CA PRO A 73 5.88 -7.27 -16.95
C PRO A 73 5.97 -8.79 -17.20
N ALA A 74 6.34 -9.57 -16.18
CA ALA A 74 6.44 -11.03 -16.26
C ALA A 74 5.09 -11.75 -16.07
N SER A 75 4.00 -11.00 -15.83
CA SER A 75 2.67 -11.53 -15.53
C SER A 75 1.72 -11.41 -16.72
N SER A 76 0.94 -12.46 -16.96
CA SER A 76 -0.22 -12.41 -17.87
C SER A 76 -1.42 -11.77 -17.14
N ALA A 77 -1.66 -10.47 -17.32
CA ALA A 77 -2.76 -9.75 -16.66
C ALA A 77 -4.16 -10.27 -17.07
N ASP A 78 -4.28 -10.88 -18.26
CA ASP A 78 -5.55 -11.30 -18.86
C ASP A 78 -6.26 -12.46 -18.12
N SER A 79 -5.62 -13.08 -17.12
CA SER A 79 -6.14 -14.29 -16.47
C SER A 79 -7.20 -14.05 -15.39
N VAL A 80 -7.47 -12.79 -14.99
CA VAL A 80 -8.32 -12.50 -13.81
C VAL A 80 -9.69 -11.90 -14.17
N GLY A 81 -9.87 -11.40 -15.40
CA GLY A 81 -11.15 -10.83 -15.84
C GLY A 81 -11.58 -9.55 -15.12
N LEU A 82 -10.65 -8.85 -14.46
CA LEU A 82 -10.88 -7.61 -13.72
C LEU A 82 -10.27 -6.41 -14.44
N ASP A 83 -10.88 -5.23 -14.27
CA ASP A 83 -10.31 -3.97 -14.74
C ASP A 83 -9.19 -3.49 -13.80
N LEU A 84 -8.03 -4.13 -13.90
CA LEU A 84 -6.85 -3.78 -13.11
C LEU A 84 -6.35 -2.35 -13.41
N LYS A 85 -6.65 -1.80 -14.60
CA LYS A 85 -6.24 -0.44 -14.98
C LYS A 85 -7.00 0.63 -14.22
N SER A 86 -8.17 0.30 -13.65
CA SER A 86 -8.93 1.23 -12.80
C SER A 86 -8.14 1.72 -11.58
N TRP A 87 -7.15 0.98 -11.09
CA TRP A 87 -6.28 1.44 -10.00
C TRP A 87 -5.33 2.56 -10.43
N ALA A 88 -4.87 2.59 -11.68
CA ALA A 88 -4.11 3.72 -12.20
C ALA A 88 -4.98 4.99 -12.29
N CYS A 89 -6.27 4.83 -12.66
CA CYS A 89 -7.24 5.93 -12.63
C CYS A 89 -7.45 6.45 -11.19
N GLY A 90 -7.65 5.54 -10.24
CA GLY A 90 -7.85 5.87 -8.83
C GLY A 90 -6.63 6.55 -8.21
N LEU A 91 -5.42 6.09 -8.51
CA LEU A 91 -4.18 6.72 -8.03
C LEU A 91 -4.07 8.19 -8.50
N ARG A 92 -4.39 8.45 -9.77
CA ARG A 92 -4.39 9.82 -10.32
C ARG A 92 -5.47 10.69 -9.69
N ALA A 93 -6.67 10.16 -9.48
CA ALA A 93 -7.76 10.92 -8.87
C ALA A 93 -7.53 11.18 -7.37
N GLY A 94 -6.95 10.21 -6.66
CA GLY A 94 -6.67 10.27 -5.23
C GLY A 94 -5.55 11.21 -4.83
N THR A 95 -4.56 11.37 -5.70
CA THR A 95 -3.41 12.28 -5.48
C THR A 95 -3.65 13.70 -6.00
N ASN A 96 -4.74 13.94 -6.74
CA ASN A 96 -5.06 15.24 -7.32
C ASN A 96 -5.86 16.12 -6.32
N PRO A 97 -5.30 17.25 -5.82
CA PRO A 97 -6.00 18.13 -4.87
C PRO A 97 -7.28 18.78 -5.42
N ALA A 98 -7.44 18.87 -6.74
CA ALA A 98 -8.65 19.39 -7.38
C ALA A 98 -9.75 18.32 -7.58
N SER A 99 -9.45 17.05 -7.30
CA SER A 99 -10.40 15.96 -7.40
C SER A 99 -11.38 15.97 -6.24
N SER A 100 -12.65 15.68 -6.50
CA SER A 100 -13.63 15.40 -5.44
C SER A 100 -13.32 14.12 -4.66
N GLU A 101 -12.39 13.30 -5.15
CA GLU A 101 -11.91 12.09 -4.49
C GLU A 101 -10.45 12.21 -4.03
N TYR A 102 -9.97 13.43 -3.79
CA TYR A 102 -8.66 13.66 -3.20
C TYR A 102 -8.56 12.98 -1.83
N TRP A 103 -7.44 12.29 -1.57
CA TRP A 103 -7.21 11.58 -0.32
C TRP A 103 -6.92 12.49 0.86
N GLY A 104 -6.65 13.77 0.61
CA GLY A 104 -6.30 14.74 1.65
C GLY A 104 -4.80 14.78 1.93
N ASP A 105 -4.39 15.82 2.64
CA ASP A 105 -3.02 15.99 3.11
C ASP A 105 -2.75 15.13 4.34
N LEU A 106 -1.50 14.73 4.52
CA LEU A 106 -1.08 13.93 5.66
C LEU A 106 -1.07 14.79 6.93
N GLY A 107 -1.60 14.23 8.02
CA GLY A 107 -1.33 14.67 9.39
C GLY A 107 -0.09 14.00 10.00
N ASP A 108 0.17 14.27 11.27
CA ASP A 108 1.10 13.48 12.09
C ASP A 108 0.43 12.16 12.52
N PHE A 109 1.16 11.05 12.54
CA PHE A 109 0.64 9.71 12.92
C PHE A 109 -0.60 9.30 12.10
N ASP A 110 -0.58 9.57 10.78
CA ASP A 110 -1.73 9.43 9.89
C ASP A 110 -1.76 8.05 9.20
N GLN A 111 -2.95 7.43 9.15
CA GLN A 111 -3.17 6.16 8.46
C GLN A 111 -2.76 6.22 6.98
N ARG A 112 -2.87 7.38 6.31
CA ARG A 112 -2.40 7.57 4.93
C ARG A 112 -0.94 7.17 4.75
N MET A 113 -0.09 7.34 5.77
CA MET A 113 1.32 6.92 5.73
C MET A 113 1.48 5.41 5.59
N VAL A 114 0.60 4.64 6.23
CA VAL A 114 0.57 3.18 6.12
C VAL A 114 0.21 2.79 4.70
N GLU A 115 -0.84 3.39 4.16
CA GLU A 115 -1.34 3.04 2.83
C GLU A 115 -0.38 3.45 1.70
N MET A 116 0.43 4.50 1.91
CA MET A 116 1.50 4.91 1.00
C MET A 116 2.53 3.80 0.72
N GLU A 117 2.74 2.86 1.64
CA GLU A 117 3.64 1.73 1.43
C GLU A 117 3.20 0.86 0.24
N SER A 118 1.92 0.49 0.22
CA SER A 118 1.35 -0.33 -0.86
C SER A 118 1.36 0.39 -2.21
N ILE A 119 1.24 1.72 -2.21
CA ILE A 119 1.38 2.57 -3.39
C ILE A 119 2.84 2.57 -3.86
N ALA A 120 3.80 2.77 -2.95
CA ALA A 120 5.22 2.73 -3.25
C ALA A 120 5.64 1.38 -3.85
N TYR A 121 5.20 0.27 -3.23
CA TYR A 121 5.39 -1.08 -3.76
C TYR A 121 4.86 -1.20 -5.19
N ALA A 122 3.64 -0.72 -5.45
CA ALA A 122 3.04 -0.80 -6.78
C ALA A 122 3.80 -0.02 -7.85
N LEU A 123 4.31 1.16 -7.48
CA LEU A 123 5.16 1.99 -8.34
C LEU A 123 6.51 1.32 -8.63
N LEU A 124 7.09 0.62 -7.66
CA LEU A 124 8.35 -0.12 -7.82
C LEU A 124 8.19 -1.38 -8.66
N VAL A 125 7.11 -2.13 -8.48
CA VAL A 125 6.89 -3.44 -9.13
C VAL A 125 6.34 -3.31 -10.55
N ALA A 126 5.42 -2.37 -10.79
CA ALA A 126 4.76 -2.20 -12.08
C ALA A 126 4.71 -0.72 -12.53
N PRO A 127 5.85 -0.01 -12.60
CA PRO A 127 5.90 1.44 -12.85
C PRO A 127 5.17 1.84 -14.15
N ALA A 128 5.35 1.06 -15.23
CA ALA A 128 4.71 1.35 -16.50
C ALA A 128 3.17 1.29 -16.43
N ALA A 129 2.60 0.43 -15.59
CA ALA A 129 1.15 0.30 -15.47
C ALA A 129 0.51 1.51 -14.78
N PHE A 130 1.21 2.12 -13.83
CA PHE A 130 0.70 3.27 -13.06
C PHE A 130 1.11 4.62 -13.64
N LEU A 131 2.33 4.75 -14.19
CA LEU A 131 2.91 6.04 -14.57
C LEU A 131 2.77 6.40 -16.05
N SER A 132 2.56 5.44 -16.96
CA SER A 132 2.55 5.72 -18.41
C SER A 132 1.35 6.54 -18.87
N GLY A 133 0.25 6.53 -18.11
CA GLY A 133 -0.96 7.30 -18.39
C GLY A 133 -1.02 8.65 -17.68
N MET A 134 0.00 9.01 -16.90
CA MET A 134 0.07 10.29 -16.19
C MET A 134 0.69 11.36 -17.08
N ASP A 135 0.03 12.53 -17.15
CA ASP A 135 0.65 13.74 -17.67
C ASP A 135 1.57 14.38 -16.61
N ALA A 136 2.20 15.50 -16.95
CA ALA A 136 3.13 16.18 -16.06
C ALA A 136 2.46 16.61 -14.74
N VAL A 137 1.22 17.10 -14.79
CA VAL A 137 0.48 17.56 -13.62
C VAL A 137 0.10 16.38 -12.71
N ALA A 138 -0.38 15.27 -13.28
CA ALA A 138 -0.68 14.06 -12.51
C ALA A 138 0.57 13.48 -11.84
N ARG A 139 1.72 13.52 -12.53
CA ARG A 139 2.98 13.07 -11.96
C ARG A 139 3.46 13.96 -10.82
N GLU A 140 3.41 15.27 -11.00
CA GLU A 140 3.75 16.25 -9.96
C GLU A 140 2.83 16.11 -8.73
N ASN A 141 1.52 15.90 -8.94
CA ASN A 141 0.57 15.65 -7.86
C ASN A 141 0.91 14.37 -7.07
N LEU A 142 1.22 13.27 -7.77
CA LEU A 142 1.64 12.02 -7.14
C LEU A 142 2.92 12.20 -6.31
N GLU A 143 3.95 12.81 -6.90
CA GLU A 143 5.23 13.08 -6.24
C GLU A 143 5.02 13.98 -5.01
N THR A 144 4.26 15.07 -5.16
CA THR A 144 3.93 16.00 -4.07
C THR A 144 3.20 15.29 -2.94
N TRP A 145 2.21 14.45 -3.26
CA TRP A 145 1.45 13.72 -2.25
C TRP A 145 2.32 12.72 -1.48
N LEU A 146 3.16 11.95 -2.17
CA LEU A 146 4.09 10.99 -1.55
C LEU A 146 5.17 11.69 -0.71
N CYS A 147 5.72 12.83 -1.16
CA CYS A 147 6.74 13.58 -0.44
C CYS A 147 6.26 14.11 0.93
N GLN A 148 4.95 14.22 1.16
CA GLN A 148 4.41 14.69 2.45
C GLN A 148 4.88 13.83 3.63
N ILE A 149 5.17 12.54 3.43
CA ILE A 149 5.60 11.61 4.49
C ILE A 149 6.90 12.05 5.18
N ASN A 150 7.75 12.80 4.49
CA ASN A 150 9.05 13.22 5.01
C ASN A 150 8.94 14.33 6.05
N GLY A 151 7.91 15.18 5.94
CA GLY A 151 7.68 16.33 6.83
C GLY A 151 6.75 16.08 8.01
N ARG A 152 6.50 14.81 8.36
CA ARG A 152 5.51 14.43 9.39
C ARG A 152 6.10 13.56 10.48
N GLN A 153 5.49 13.66 11.68
CA GLN A 153 5.80 12.78 12.79
C GLN A 153 5.21 11.39 12.54
N MET A 154 5.97 10.38 12.95
CA MET A 154 5.67 8.98 12.73
C MET A 154 6.06 8.18 13.98
N PRO A 155 5.37 7.08 14.32
CA PRO A 155 5.78 6.24 15.43
C PRO A 155 7.21 5.72 15.23
N GLN A 156 7.94 5.51 16.33
CA GLN A 156 9.28 4.90 16.30
C GLN A 156 9.16 3.38 16.33
N ASN A 157 8.61 2.82 15.26
CA ASN A 157 8.31 1.40 15.11
C ASN A 157 8.36 1.01 13.62
N ASN A 158 7.73 -0.08 13.21
CA ASN A 158 7.75 -0.52 11.81
C ASN A 158 7.23 0.51 10.79
N TRP A 159 6.53 1.57 11.19
CA TRP A 159 6.09 2.63 10.28
C TRP A 159 7.26 3.28 9.53
N ARG A 160 8.47 3.21 10.07
CA ARG A 160 9.68 3.72 9.40
C ARG A 160 9.95 3.03 8.07
N TRP A 161 9.54 1.76 7.90
CA TRP A 161 9.62 1.08 6.61
C TRP A 161 8.77 1.77 5.54
N PHE A 162 7.61 2.32 5.89
CA PHE A 162 6.73 2.99 4.94
C PHE A 162 7.42 4.21 4.32
N ARG A 163 8.08 5.03 5.15
CA ARG A 163 8.84 6.19 4.67
C ARG A 163 10.05 5.79 3.84
N VAL A 164 10.76 4.73 4.22
CA VAL A 164 11.89 4.19 3.43
C VAL A 164 11.40 3.74 2.04
N LEU A 165 10.32 2.95 1.97
CA LEU A 165 9.76 2.44 0.72
C LEU A 165 9.22 3.55 -0.18
N VAL A 166 8.54 4.55 0.39
CA VAL A 166 8.07 5.72 -0.35
C VAL A 166 9.22 6.50 -0.97
N ASN A 167 10.30 6.75 -0.21
CA ASN A 167 11.46 7.44 -0.77
C ASN A 167 12.21 6.62 -1.81
N LEU A 168 12.24 5.29 -1.67
CA LEU A 168 12.77 4.40 -2.72
C LEU A 168 11.96 4.54 -4.02
N ALA A 169 10.62 4.57 -3.94
CA ALA A 169 9.75 4.78 -5.10
C ALA A 169 9.90 6.18 -5.72
N LEU A 170 10.22 7.19 -4.91
CA LEU A 170 10.49 8.56 -5.36
C LEU A 170 11.90 8.78 -5.94
N GLY A 171 12.81 7.79 -5.80
CA GLY A 171 14.19 7.92 -6.27
C GLY A 171 15.11 8.69 -5.32
N SER A 172 14.94 8.53 -4.00
CA SER A 172 15.79 9.07 -2.92
C SER A 172 15.75 10.59 -2.73
N GLN A 173 14.55 11.18 -2.64
CA GLN A 173 14.39 12.64 -2.43
C GLN A 173 14.91 13.15 -1.06
N GLU A 174 15.12 12.27 -0.07
CA GLU A 174 15.53 12.63 1.31
C GLU A 174 16.50 11.60 1.92
N GLU A 175 17.71 11.47 1.37
CA GLU A 175 18.69 10.44 1.78
C GLU A 175 18.98 10.44 3.30
N ASP A 176 19.15 11.62 3.91
CA ASP A 176 19.44 11.72 5.35
C ASP A 176 18.30 11.18 6.22
N VAL A 177 17.05 11.44 5.84
CA VAL A 177 15.86 10.96 6.57
C VAL A 177 15.75 9.45 6.45
N VAL A 178 15.99 8.90 5.25
CA VAL A 178 15.99 7.45 5.01
C VAL A 178 17.10 6.76 5.81
N VAL A 179 18.31 7.33 5.83
CA VAL A 179 19.42 6.78 6.63
C VAL A 179 19.11 6.80 8.12
N GLN A 180 18.48 7.86 8.64
CA GLN A 180 18.05 7.91 10.03
C GLN A 180 17.03 6.83 10.37
N ASP A 181 16.04 6.60 9.49
CA ASP A 181 15.05 5.55 9.69
C ASP A 181 15.64 4.15 9.62
N LEU A 182 16.53 3.89 8.66
CA LEU A 182 17.23 2.60 8.57
C LEU A 182 18.06 2.32 9.82
N ASN A 183 18.81 3.31 10.32
CA ASN A 183 19.56 3.16 11.58
C ASN A 183 18.65 2.89 12.79
N LEU A 184 17.45 3.49 12.82
CA LEU A 184 16.47 3.21 13.87
C LEU A 184 15.88 1.80 13.72
N LEU A 185 15.54 1.38 12.51
CA LEU A 185 15.03 0.04 12.22
C LEU A 185 16.04 -1.05 12.58
N ASP A 186 17.33 -0.84 12.31
CA ASP A 186 18.41 -1.76 12.70
C ASP A 186 18.50 -1.95 14.22
N SER A 187 18.08 -0.94 15.01
CA SER A 187 18.03 -1.07 16.47
C SER A 187 16.92 -2.00 16.99
N PHE A 188 16.03 -2.47 16.10
CA PHE A 188 14.93 -3.37 16.42
C PHE A 188 15.28 -4.85 16.19
N ASP A 189 16.48 -5.16 15.68
CA ASP A 189 16.93 -6.54 15.52
C ASP A 189 17.06 -7.24 16.89
N LEU A 190 16.37 -8.38 17.04
CA LEU A 190 16.40 -9.25 18.22
C LEU A 190 17.34 -10.45 18.00
N GLY A 191 17.88 -10.62 16.81
CA GLY A 191 18.67 -11.77 16.39
C GLY A 191 17.83 -12.94 15.86
N GLU A 192 18.49 -13.91 15.24
CA GLU A 192 17.85 -15.14 14.70
C GLU A 192 16.72 -14.86 13.68
N GLY A 193 16.78 -13.72 12.99
CA GLY A 193 15.79 -13.29 12.00
C GLY A 193 14.53 -12.67 12.59
N TRP A 194 14.52 -12.35 13.89
CA TRP A 194 13.43 -11.66 14.57
C TRP A 194 13.71 -10.18 14.75
N SER A 195 12.69 -9.35 14.53
CA SER A 195 12.73 -7.92 14.80
C SER A 195 11.57 -7.53 15.70
N SER A 196 11.69 -6.43 16.43
CA SER A 196 10.62 -5.86 17.26
C SER A 196 9.88 -4.71 16.58
N ASP A 197 8.62 -4.50 16.96
CA ASP A 197 7.85 -3.33 16.52
C ASP A 197 8.21 -2.11 17.39
N GLY A 198 9.40 -1.56 17.17
CA GLY A 198 10.00 -0.53 18.02
C GLY A 198 11.01 -1.09 19.01
N LEU A 199 11.67 -0.22 19.79
CA LEU A 199 12.73 -0.64 20.73
C LEU A 199 12.21 -1.68 21.74
N TRP A 200 12.92 -2.80 21.81
CA TRP A 200 12.64 -3.85 22.77
C TRP A 200 13.01 -3.41 24.19
N GLY A 201 12.07 -3.52 25.12
CA GLY A 201 12.29 -3.13 26.50
C GLY A 201 11.25 -3.72 27.45
N ASP A 202 11.41 -3.47 28.75
CA ASP A 202 10.47 -3.99 29.75
C ASP A 202 9.04 -3.44 29.59
N GLU A 203 8.92 -2.24 29.02
CA GLU A 203 7.62 -1.62 28.74
C GLU A 203 7.01 -2.05 27.39
N ARG A 204 7.82 -2.54 26.44
CA ARG A 204 7.37 -2.94 25.10
C ARG A 204 8.13 -4.17 24.60
N LYS A 205 7.42 -5.31 24.58
CA LYS A 205 7.89 -6.61 24.08
C LYS A 205 7.02 -7.12 22.94
N GLN A 206 6.87 -6.29 21.92
CA GLN A 206 6.12 -6.62 20.71
C GLN A 206 7.13 -7.07 19.65
N ALA A 207 7.19 -8.38 19.41
CA ALA A 207 7.90 -8.89 18.25
C ALA A 207 7.08 -8.53 17.01
N ASP A 208 7.75 -8.04 15.98
CA ASP A 208 7.13 -7.73 14.72
C ASP A 208 7.17 -8.96 13.82
N TYR A 209 5.98 -9.40 13.39
CA TYR A 209 5.82 -10.53 12.50
C TYR A 209 5.92 -10.13 11.02
N TYR A 210 6.09 -8.83 10.73
CA TYR A 210 6.25 -8.26 9.38
C TYR A 210 7.72 -7.96 9.01
N SER A 211 8.69 -8.16 9.90
CA SER A 211 10.09 -7.75 9.63
C SER A 211 11.10 -8.91 9.56
N GLY A 212 10.62 -10.15 9.44
CA GLY A 212 11.45 -11.35 9.23
C GLY A 212 11.44 -11.86 7.79
N SER A 213 12.44 -11.46 7.00
CA SER A 213 12.91 -12.00 5.70
C SER A 213 11.92 -12.26 4.53
N PHE A 214 10.60 -12.11 4.69
CA PHE A 214 9.60 -12.41 3.65
C PHE A 214 8.45 -11.40 3.55
N ALA A 215 8.55 -10.24 4.20
CA ALA A 215 7.48 -9.24 4.21
C ALA A 215 7.89 -7.88 3.60
N ILE A 216 9.03 -7.83 2.90
CA ILE A 216 9.31 -6.90 1.79
C ILE A 216 9.83 -7.73 0.61
#